data_AF-A0A9E5S4C7-F1
#
_entry.id   AF-A0A9E5S4C7-F1
#
_cell.length_a   1.000
_cell.length_b   1.000
_cell.length_c   1.000
_cell.angle_alpha   90.00
_cell.angle_beta   90.00
_cell.angle_gamma   90.00
#
_symmetry.space_group_name_H-M   'P 1'
#
loop_
_entity.id
_entity.type
_entity.pdbx_description
1 polymer ?
#
loop_
_entity_poly.entity_id
_entity_poly.type
_entity_poly.pdbx_seq_one_letter_code
_entity_poly.pdbx_strand_id
1 'polypeptide(L)'
;MLTLEEGLAIVEQILPQGCLNKAQKIIFRSSWGGQSYHEIARAFDYDYGYIKDTGSKLWQLLTEILGEKVTKLNFKGVLQRYVKLKTGNEGFLAS
;
A
#
# COMPACT_ATOMS: atom_id res chain seq x y z
N MET A 1 -4.09 -10.06 -12.65
CA MET A 1 -4.34 -9.88 -11.19
C MET A 1 -3.14 -9.14 -10.64
N LEU A 2 -3.31 -8.05 -9.89
CA LEU A 2 -2.17 -7.28 -9.37
C LEU A 2 -1.37 -8.14 -8.38
N THR A 3 -0.06 -8.24 -8.59
CA THR A 3 0.89 -8.98 -7.73
C THR A 3 1.42 -8.09 -6.60
N LEU A 4 2.08 -8.71 -5.62
CA LEU A 4 2.69 -8.00 -4.50
C LEU A 4 3.75 -6.99 -4.99
N GLU A 5 4.63 -7.40 -5.89
CA GLU A 5 5.72 -6.55 -6.38
C GLU A 5 5.18 -5.38 -7.21
N GLU A 6 4.19 -5.62 -8.08
CA GLU A 6 3.53 -4.55 -8.82
C GLU A 6 2.83 -3.57 -7.86
N GLY A 7 2.10 -4.08 -6.86
CA GLY A 7 1.45 -3.25 -5.86
C GLY A 7 2.45 -2.40 -5.07
N LEU A 8 3.59 -2.97 -4.71
CA LEU A 8 4.65 -2.24 -4.02
C LEU A 8 5.26 -1.16 -4.92
N ALA A 9 5.56 -1.48 -6.17
CA ALA A 9 6.12 -0.54 -7.13
C ALA A 9 5.18 0.66 -7.37
N ILE A 10 3.87 0.40 -7.50
CA ILE A 10 2.86 1.46 -7.62
C ILE A 10 2.88 2.36 -6.39
N VAL A 11 2.89 1.78 -5.19
CA VAL A 11 2.95 2.57 -3.95
C VAL A 11 4.20 3.43 -3.90
N GLU A 12 5.37 2.89 -4.21
CA GLU A 12 6.61 3.69 -4.22
C GLU A 12 6.58 4.80 -5.28
N GLN A 13 5.95 4.58 -6.44
CA GLN A 13 5.80 5.60 -7.49
C GLN A 13 4.91 6.78 -7.08
N ILE A 14 3.83 6.54 -6.34
CA ILE A 14 2.86 7.59 -5.97
C ILE A 14 3.23 8.33 -4.68
N LEU A 15 4.18 7.80 -3.90
CA LEU A 15 4.62 8.42 -2.66
C LEU A 15 5.49 9.65 -2.94
N PRO A 16 5.26 10.78 -2.22
CA PRO A 16 6.08 11.98 -2.37
C PRO A 16 7.58 11.74 -2.14
N GLN A 17 7.90 10.86 -1.19
CA GLN A 17 9.28 10.48 -0.85
C GLN A 17 9.86 9.39 -1.78
N GLY A 18 9.06 8.86 -2.73
CA GLY A 18 9.47 7.87 -3.72
C GLY A 18 9.78 6.46 -3.21
N CYS A 19 9.77 6.22 -1.89
CA CYS A 19 10.06 4.90 -1.33
C CYS A 19 9.38 4.65 0.02
N LEU A 20 9.10 3.38 0.30
CA LEU A 20 8.68 2.95 1.63
C LEU A 20 9.90 2.65 2.51
N ASN A 21 9.85 3.03 3.78
CA ASN A 21 10.88 2.62 4.74
C ASN A 21 10.76 1.12 5.07
N LYS A 22 11.75 0.57 5.80
CA LYS A 22 11.81 -0.87 6.13
C LYS A 22 10.53 -1.37 6.82
N ALA A 23 10.02 -0.64 7.81
CA ALA A 23 8.84 -1.04 8.57
C ALA A 23 7.57 -0.98 7.71
N GLN A 24 7.42 0.07 6.89
CA GLN A 24 6.30 0.18 5.96
C GLN A 24 6.32 -0.93 4.89
N LYS A 25 7.50 -1.29 4.36
CA LYS A 25 7.66 -2.42 3.42
C LYS A 25 7.22 -3.73 4.05
N ILE A 26 7.65 -3.99 5.28
CA ILE A 26 7.23 -5.17 6.05
C ILE A 26 5.71 -5.19 6.20
N ILE A 27 5.12 -4.08 6.68
CA ILE A 27 3.68 -3.97 6.89
C ILE A 27 2.91 -4.18 5.59
N PHE A 28 3.35 -3.58 4.48
CA PHE A 28 2.71 -3.73 3.18
C PHE A 28 2.73 -5.18 2.71
N ARG A 29 3.92 -5.80 2.70
CA ARG A 29 4.13 -7.19 2.25
C ARG A 29 3.33 -8.18 3.09
N SER A 30 3.41 -8.06 4.42
CA SER A 30 2.66 -8.92 5.33
C SER A 30 1.16 -8.71 5.26
N SER A 31 0.69 -7.47 5.09
CA SER A 31 -0.73 -7.17 4.87
C SER A 31 -1.22 -7.72 3.54
N TRP A 32 -0.35 -7.81 2.53
CA TRP A 32 -0.66 -8.51 1.28
C TRP A 32 -0.88 -10.00 1.51
N GLY A 33 -0.12 -10.62 2.40
CA GLY A 33 -0.32 -12.01 2.84
C GLY A 33 -1.51 -12.20 3.81
N GLY A 34 -2.18 -11.13 4.23
CA GLY A 34 -3.29 -11.19 5.18
C GLY A 34 -2.90 -11.13 6.66
N GLN A 35 -1.61 -11.15 6.99
CA GLN A 35 -1.11 -11.17 8.38
C GLN A 35 -1.58 -9.96 9.17
N SER A 36 -1.98 -10.17 10.43
CA SER A 36 -2.35 -9.14 11.41
C SER A 36 -1.13 -8.37 11.93
N TYR A 37 -1.36 -7.22 12.56
CA TYR A 37 -0.27 -6.45 13.19
C TYR A 37 0.41 -7.20 14.33
N HIS A 38 -0.31 -8.07 15.06
CA HIS A 38 0.31 -8.91 16.08
C HIS A 38 1.27 -9.94 15.48
N GLU A 39 0.86 -10.59 14.38
CA GLU A 39 1.73 -11.55 13.68
C GLU A 39 2.97 -10.86 13.10
N ILE A 40 2.80 -9.65 12.55
CA ILE A 40 3.91 -8.86 12.01
C ILE A 40 4.88 -8.46 13.13
N ALA A 41 4.38 -7.91 14.23
CA ALA A 41 5.19 -7.51 15.38
C ALA A 41 6.03 -8.67 15.91
N ARG A 42 5.39 -9.84 16.10
CA ARG A 42 6.07 -11.06 16.55
C ARG A 42 7.10 -11.58 15.55
N ALA A 43 6.76 -11.62 14.26
CA ALA A 43 7.61 -12.21 13.24
C ALA A 43 8.90 -11.40 12.97
N PHE A 44 8.85 -10.09 13.19
CA PHE A 44 9.96 -9.18 12.90
C PHE A 44 10.55 -8.52 14.16
N ASP A 45 10.19 -9.02 15.35
CA ASP A 45 10.65 -8.55 16.66
C ASP A 45 10.47 -7.03 16.87
N TYR A 46 9.31 -6.51 16.47
CA TYR A 46 8.91 -5.13 16.71
C TYR A 46 7.88 -5.03 17.83
N ASP A 47 7.85 -3.87 18.48
CA ASP A 47 6.72 -3.48 19.31
C ASP A 47 5.42 -3.44 18.49
N TYR A 48 4.33 -3.95 19.08
CA TYR A 48 3.02 -3.97 18.43
C TYR A 48 2.47 -2.56 18.20
N GLY A 49 2.64 -1.66 19.17
CA GLY A 49 2.23 -0.26 19.06
C GLY A 49 2.93 0.40 17.88
N TYR A 50 4.25 0.23 17.76
CA TYR A 50 5.03 0.72 16.63
C TYR A 50 4.52 0.22 15.27
N ILE A 51 4.24 -1.08 15.13
CA ILE A 51 3.71 -1.65 13.88
C ILE A 51 2.32 -1.11 13.57
N LYS A 52 1.44 -1.04 14.58
CA LYS A 52 0.08 -0.53 14.43
C LYS A 52 0.07 0.94 14.03
N ASP A 53 0.92 1.76 14.64
CA ASP A 53 1.01 3.19 14.35
C ASP A 53 1.62 3.44 12.97
N THR A 54 2.70 2.72 12.64
CA THR A 54 3.33 2.81 11.31
C THR A 54 2.37 2.37 10.22
N GLY A 55 1.58 1.31 10.47
CA GLY A 55 0.57 0.83 9.53
C GLY A 55 -0.59 1.80 9.36
N SER A 56 -1.10 2.37 10.46
CA SER A 56 -2.15 3.39 10.43
C SER A 56 -1.72 4.61 9.60
N LYS A 57 -0.50 5.10 9.83
CA LYS A 57 0.08 6.22 9.08
C LYS A 57 0.25 5.90 7.60
N LEU A 58 0.67 4.69 7.26
CA LEU A 58 0.78 4.26 5.86
C LEU A 58 -0.57 4.30 5.14
N TRP A 59 -1.63 3.76 5.74
CA TRP A 59 -2.95 3.74 5.12
C TRP A 59 -3.58 5.12 5.02
N GLN A 60 -3.36 5.99 6.01
CA GLN A 60 -3.78 7.39 5.95
C GLN A 60 -3.09 8.11 4.79
N LEU A 61 -1.77 7.99 4.67
CA LEU A 61 -1.02 8.59 3.56
C LEU A 61 -1.53 8.12 2.19
N LEU A 62 -1.77 6.82 2.02
CA LEU A 62 -2.34 6.30 0.76
C LEU A 62 -3.76 6.80 0.51
N THR A 63 -4.56 7.02 1.56
CA THR A 63 -5.90 7.61 1.43
C THR A 63 -5.82 9.04 0.89
N GLU A 64 -4.90 9.83 1.43
CA GLU A 64 -4.69 11.22 1.00
C GLU A 64 -4.23 11.30 -0.46
N ILE A 65 -3.29 10.44 -0.86
CA ILE A 65 -2.73 10.43 -2.21
C ILE A 65 -3.74 9.93 -3.24
N LEU A 66 -4.48 8.86 -2.93
CA LEU A 66 -5.38 8.21 -3.88
C LEU A 66 -6.78 8.83 -3.91
N GLY A 67 -7.11 9.70 -2.95
CA GLY A 67 -8.44 10.30 -2.83
C GLY A 67 -9.55 9.30 -2.48
N GLU A 68 -9.18 8.07 -2.09
CA GLU A 68 -10.09 6.98 -1.75
C GLU A 68 -9.66 6.36 -0.42
N LYS A 69 -10.60 6.03 0.47
CA LYS A 69 -10.29 5.43 1.78
C LYS A 69 -9.50 4.12 1.62
N VAL A 70 -8.24 4.13 2.05
CA VAL A 70 -7.35 2.97 2.09
C VAL A 70 -7.28 2.41 3.51
N THR A 71 -7.33 1.09 3.60
CA THR A 71 -7.21 0.30 4.82
C THR A 71 -6.41 -0.97 4.51
N LYS A 72 -5.89 -1.63 5.56
CA LYS A 72 -5.26 -2.95 5.44
C LYS A 72 -6.11 -3.99 4.69
N LEU A 73 -7.44 -3.87 4.72
CA LEU A 73 -8.35 -4.85 4.13
C LEU A 73 -8.68 -4.57 2.66
N ASN A 74 -8.64 -3.31 2.23
CA ASN A 74 -9.10 -2.93 0.89
C ASN A 74 -7.99 -2.40 -0.04
N PHE A 75 -6.78 -2.14 0.46
CA PHE A 75 -5.73 -1.47 -0.32
C PHE A 75 -5.41 -2.14 -1.66
N LYS A 76 -5.41 -3.49 -1.74
CA LYS A 76 -5.23 -4.21 -3.00
C LYS A 76 -6.28 -3.83 -4.05
N GLY A 77 -7.54 -3.72 -3.63
CA GLY A 77 -8.64 -3.34 -4.51
C GLY A 77 -8.56 -1.88 -4.94
N VAL A 78 -8.14 -0.99 -4.03
CA VAL A 78 -7.89 0.42 -4.35
C VAL A 78 -6.78 0.54 -5.39
N LEU A 79 -5.64 -0.14 -5.19
CA LEU A 79 -4.52 -0.13 -6.14
C LEU A 79 -4.94 -0.69 -7.51
N GLN A 80 -5.73 -1.75 -7.55
CA GLN A 80 -6.26 -2.29 -8.81
C GLN A 80 -7.16 -1.29 -9.55
N ARG A 81 -8.01 -0.55 -8.85
CA ARG A 81 -8.82 0.53 -9.45
C ARG A 81 -7.94 1.66 -9.97
N TYR A 82 -6.97 2.09 -9.17
CA TYR A 82 -6.03 3.14 -9.54
C TYR A 82 -5.32 2.82 -10.87
N VAL A 83 -4.79 1.60 -11.01
CA VAL A 83 -4.15 1.15 -12.26
C VAL A 83 -5.13 1.17 -13.43
N LYS A 84 -6.35 0.64 -13.26
CA LYS A 84 -7.36 0.63 -14.33
C LYS A 84 -7.71 2.04 -14.82
N LEU A 85 -7.84 3.00 -13.91
CA LEU A 85 -8.12 4.40 -14.25
C LEU A 85 -6.93 5.07 -14.97
N LYS A 86 -5.71 4.80 -14.52
CA LYS A 86 -4.47 5.27 -15.17
C LYS A 86 -4.38 4.75 -16.62
N THR A 87 -4.56 3.45 -16.84
CA THR A 87 -4.49 2.86 -18.19
C THR A 87 -5.65 3.30 -19.09
N GLY A 88 -6.82 3.66 -18.53
CA GLY A 88 -7.94 4.21 -19.28
C GLY A 88 -7.73 5.65 -19.76
N ASN A 89 -6.99 6.47 -19.00
CA ASN A 89 -6.76 7.89 -19.33
C ASN A 89 -5.65 8.12 -20.37
N GLU A 90 -4.73 7.17 -20.57
CA GLU A 90 -3.68 7.27 -21.61
C GLU A 90 -4.20 6.91 -23.02
N GLY A 91 -5.41 6.35 -23.14
CA GLY A 91 -6.02 5.95 -24.42
C GLY A 91 -6.81 7.04 -25.17
N PHE A 92 -6.94 8.26 -24.64
CA PHE A 92 -7.75 9.33 -25.26
C PHE A 92 -6.92 10.42 -25.96
N LEU A 93 -5.60 10.47 -25.76
CA LEU A 93 -4.72 11.47 -26.39
C LEU A 93 -3.98 10.95 -27.64
N ALA A 94 -4.30 9.75 -28.09
CA ALA A 94 -3.83 9.20 -29.36
C ALA A 94 -5.03 9.07 -30.33
N SER A 95 -5.52 10.21 -30.83
CA SER A 95 -6.40 10.31 -31.99
C SER A 95 -6.22 11.68 -32.64
#